data_AF-A0A7Y5K791-F1
#
_entry.id   AF-A0A7Y5K791-F1
#
_cell.length_a   1.000
_cell.length_b   1.000
_cell.length_c   1.000
_cell.angle_alpha   90.00
_cell.angle_beta   90.00
_cell.angle_gamma   90.00
#
_symmetry.space_group_name_H-M   'P 1'
#
loop_
_entity.id
_entity.type
_entity.pdbx_description
1 polymer ?
#
loop_
_entity_poly.entity_id
_entity_poly.type
_entity_poly.pdbx_seq_one_letter_code
_entity_poly.pdbx_strand_id
1 'polypeptide(L)'
;MRRFARDGIFVLHLLWAGIVHAQSMLSATLSGQVRDAASNGPLASVNVFLANTMLGCQTDAQGLFEIRNVPFGTHDLVVSLLGYEVQRLEVRITSEHVTIPLFRLLSKPLQGPEVEVVAEEAEAWRKDLRKFEEFFWGRSKFVAHCKILNPEVLDFAHDENHWFTATASEPLQIANRALGYRIHLILTNFEYHERRNEIRYSLIPHFEPLQPENPAQEQLWRRNRLKAYRGSMRHFLHALAAQRTNEEGFEIYTLPTLPWQQHTKRHLLTKPERLLAPGELPTERRLSFEDYLEIVFAGDREKTSWMTTSSQAVVMNIAGYVYSGRDLFVYGSWFHQRLAEALPREYAPPEE
;
A
#
# COMPACT_ATOMS: atom_id res chain seq x y z
N MET A 1 29.34 -79.88 5.23
CA MET A 1 28.87 -79.15 4.02
C MET A 1 27.97 -78.00 4.46
N ARG A 2 28.26 -76.77 3.98
CA ARG A 2 27.43 -75.51 3.90
C ARG A 2 26.99 -74.87 5.25
N ARG A 3 27.47 -73.71 5.75
CA ARG A 3 27.58 -72.27 5.32
C ARG A 3 26.25 -71.59 4.94
N PHE A 4 25.87 -70.54 5.71
CA PHE A 4 25.26 -69.21 5.38
C PHE A 4 24.99 -68.50 6.74
N ALA A 5 25.70 -67.47 7.24
CA ALA A 5 25.86 -66.04 6.85
C ALA A 5 24.51 -65.27 6.83
N ARG A 6 24.26 -64.37 7.81
CA ARG A 6 24.28 -62.87 7.73
C ARG A 6 22.96 -62.31 7.11
N ASP A 7 22.27 -61.23 7.49
CA ASP A 7 22.51 -59.89 8.07
C ASP A 7 21.15 -59.37 8.63
N GLY A 8 21.02 -58.53 9.65
CA GLY A 8 21.37 -57.10 9.66
C GLY A 8 20.26 -56.23 9.01
N ILE A 9 19.14 -55.99 9.71
CA ILE A 9 18.10 -55.05 9.24
C ILE A 9 18.55 -53.62 9.54
N PHE A 10 19.03 -52.93 8.51
CA PHE A 10 19.30 -51.49 8.52
C PHE A 10 17.99 -50.72 8.34
N VAL A 11 17.69 -49.84 9.29
CA VAL A 11 16.59 -48.85 9.21
C VAL A 11 17.02 -47.74 8.25
N LEU A 12 16.37 -47.66 7.09
CA LEU A 12 16.53 -46.56 6.14
C LEU A 12 15.43 -45.52 6.38
N HIS A 13 15.69 -44.54 7.23
CA HIS A 13 14.88 -43.31 7.26
C HIS A 13 15.26 -42.45 6.05
N LEU A 14 14.42 -42.49 5.02
CA LEU A 14 14.44 -41.54 3.91
C LEU A 14 14.14 -40.14 4.46
N LEU A 15 15.20 -39.34 4.59
CA LEU A 15 15.14 -37.88 4.71
C LEU A 15 14.53 -37.32 3.43
N TRP A 16 13.22 -37.09 3.44
CA TRP A 16 12.57 -36.21 2.48
C TRP A 16 12.93 -34.77 2.85
N ALA A 17 14.12 -34.33 2.45
CA ALA A 17 14.46 -32.93 2.44
C ALA A 17 13.59 -32.27 1.36
N GLY A 18 12.46 -31.72 1.77
CA GLY A 18 11.69 -30.80 0.93
C GLY A 18 12.64 -29.69 0.48
N ILE A 19 12.78 -29.52 -0.82
CA ILE A 19 13.50 -28.39 -1.39
C ILE A 19 12.64 -27.16 -1.07
N VAL A 20 12.90 -26.51 0.06
CA VAL A 20 12.38 -25.18 0.37
C VAL A 20 12.96 -24.27 -0.71
N HIS A 21 12.17 -24.01 -1.75
CA HIS A 21 12.50 -22.97 -2.71
C HIS A 21 12.27 -21.66 -1.98
N ALA A 22 13.28 -21.19 -1.25
CA ALA A 22 13.43 -19.77 -1.01
C ALA A 22 13.58 -19.13 -2.39
N GLN A 23 12.46 -18.79 -3.03
CA GLN A 23 12.47 -17.97 -4.23
C GLN A 23 13.03 -16.64 -3.77
N SER A 24 14.34 -16.44 -3.94
CA SER A 24 14.97 -15.14 -3.75
C SER A 24 14.23 -14.20 -4.68
N MET A 25 13.38 -13.33 -4.12
CA MET A 25 12.72 -12.31 -4.91
C MET A 25 13.84 -11.46 -5.52
N LEU A 26 13.88 -11.43 -6.86
CA LEU A 26 14.83 -10.60 -7.57
C LEU A 26 14.70 -9.16 -7.07
N SER A 27 15.82 -8.57 -6.70
CA SER A 27 15.88 -7.23 -6.14
C SER A 27 16.96 -6.41 -6.80
N ALA A 28 16.78 -5.10 -6.79
CA ALA A 28 17.67 -4.13 -7.40
C ALA A 28 18.19 -3.12 -6.38
N THR A 29 19.25 -2.43 -6.80
CA THR A 29 19.71 -1.18 -6.21
C THR A 29 19.35 -0.04 -7.15
N LEU A 30 18.58 0.93 -6.65
CA LEU A 30 18.28 2.18 -7.34
C LEU A 30 19.26 3.25 -6.88
N SER A 31 19.83 3.98 -7.82
CA SER A 31 20.73 5.09 -7.51
C SER A 31 20.37 6.32 -8.35
N GLY A 32 20.68 7.52 -7.87
CA GLY A 32 20.43 8.74 -8.62
C GLY A 32 20.96 9.98 -7.91
N GLN A 33 20.60 11.14 -8.46
CA GLN A 33 20.97 12.44 -7.91
C GLN A 33 19.76 13.38 -7.89
N VAL A 34 19.71 14.25 -6.89
CA VAL A 34 18.72 15.33 -6.77
C VAL A 34 19.44 16.68 -6.72
N ARG A 35 18.95 17.64 -7.52
CA ARG A 35 19.45 19.01 -7.56
C ARG A 35 18.32 20.01 -7.47
N ASP A 36 18.67 21.22 -7.07
CA ASP A 36 17.81 22.38 -7.15
C ASP A 36 17.65 22.80 -8.63
N ALA A 37 16.41 23.04 -9.05
CA ALA A 37 16.12 23.35 -10.45
C ALA A 37 16.65 24.72 -10.88
N ALA A 38 16.71 25.71 -9.97
CA ALA A 38 17.08 27.08 -10.28
C ALA A 38 18.61 27.29 -10.27
N SER A 39 19.28 26.84 -9.21
CA SER A 39 20.72 27.00 -9.00
C SER A 39 21.56 25.87 -9.59
N ASN A 40 20.94 24.73 -9.91
CA ASN A 40 21.62 23.48 -10.30
C ASN A 40 22.56 22.91 -9.21
N GLY A 41 22.49 23.41 -7.98
CA GLY A 41 23.22 22.90 -6.83
C GLY A 41 22.70 21.55 -6.35
N PRO A 42 23.55 20.69 -5.75
CA PRO A 42 23.09 19.44 -5.14
C PRO A 42 22.17 19.71 -3.95
N LEU A 43 21.14 18.90 -3.79
CA LEU A 43 20.23 18.98 -2.64
C LEU A 43 20.48 17.80 -1.69
N ALA A 44 20.97 18.11 -0.49
CA ALA A 44 21.17 17.15 0.58
C ALA A 44 19.90 16.96 1.43
N SER A 45 19.81 15.83 2.14
CA SER A 45 18.68 15.51 3.03
C SER A 45 17.31 15.47 2.35
N VAL A 46 17.28 15.27 1.03
CA VAL A 46 16.04 15.03 0.29
C VAL A 46 15.56 13.62 0.60
N ASN A 47 14.30 13.46 1.00
CA ASN A 47 13.72 12.15 1.20
C ASN A 47 13.40 11.52 -0.16
N VAL A 48 13.97 10.33 -0.41
CA VAL A 48 13.74 9.56 -1.63
C VAL A 48 13.25 8.17 -1.25
N PHE A 49 12.02 7.81 -1.61
CA PHE A 49 11.39 6.58 -1.14
C PHE A 49 10.44 5.95 -2.18
N LEU A 50 10.13 4.67 -2.02
CA LEU A 50 9.14 3.97 -2.82
C LEU A 50 7.77 3.99 -2.11
N ALA A 51 6.73 4.44 -2.80
CA ALA A 51 5.40 4.55 -2.21
C ALA A 51 4.85 3.18 -1.76
N ASN A 52 4.12 3.18 -0.63
CA ASN A 52 3.55 2.01 0.02
C ASN A 52 4.57 1.00 0.57
N THR A 53 5.84 1.39 0.71
CA THR A 53 6.94 0.52 1.16
C THR A 53 7.61 1.07 2.41
N MET A 54 8.56 0.31 2.97
CA MET A 54 9.52 0.79 3.96
C MET A 54 10.87 1.17 3.32
N LEU A 55 10.99 1.10 1.99
CA LEU A 55 12.22 1.39 1.27
C LEU A 55 12.32 2.87 0.94
N GLY A 56 13.38 3.48 1.46
CA GLY A 56 13.76 4.85 1.17
C GLY A 56 15.11 5.19 1.76
N CYS A 57 15.58 6.39 1.45
CA CYS A 57 16.82 6.95 1.94
C CYS A 57 16.76 8.48 1.90
N GLN A 58 17.83 9.12 2.36
CA GLN A 58 18.04 10.55 2.18
C GLN A 58 19.25 10.80 1.29
N THR A 59 19.22 11.87 0.51
CA THR A 59 20.38 12.27 -0.29
C THR A 59 21.54 12.76 0.59
N ASP A 60 22.76 12.49 0.15
CA ASP A 60 23.98 12.98 0.78
C ASP A 60 24.29 14.45 0.44
N ALA A 61 25.45 14.95 0.88
CA ALA A 61 25.91 16.32 0.62
C ALA A 61 26.13 16.63 -0.87
N GLN A 62 26.29 15.60 -1.71
CA GLN A 62 26.41 15.72 -3.16
C GLN A 62 25.06 15.51 -3.88
N GLY A 63 23.98 15.35 -3.11
CA GLY A 63 22.63 15.11 -3.62
C GLY A 63 22.44 13.69 -4.15
N LEU A 64 23.36 12.76 -3.87
CA LEU A 64 23.29 11.38 -4.34
C LEU A 64 22.45 10.55 -3.39
N PHE A 65 21.74 9.56 -3.93
CA PHE A 65 20.96 8.61 -3.15
C PHE A 65 21.13 7.17 -3.65
N GLU A 66 20.91 6.21 -2.75
CA GLU A 66 20.90 4.79 -3.06
C GLU A 66 19.82 4.06 -2.24
N ILE A 67 18.93 3.32 -2.91
CA ILE A 67 17.92 2.45 -2.27
C ILE A 67 18.21 1.01 -2.67
N ARG A 68 18.46 0.15 -1.69
CA ARG A 68 18.77 -1.27 -1.89
C ARG A 68 17.54 -2.15 -1.70
N ASN A 69 17.64 -3.41 -2.15
CA ASN A 69 16.63 -4.45 -1.97
C ASN A 69 15.27 -4.09 -2.58
N VAL A 70 15.25 -3.30 -3.65
CA VAL A 70 14.02 -2.92 -4.35
C VAL A 70 13.51 -4.10 -5.16
N PRO A 71 12.34 -4.68 -4.87
CA PRO A 71 11.86 -5.84 -5.63
C PRO A 71 11.70 -5.51 -7.11
N PHE A 72 11.92 -6.47 -7.99
CA PHE A 72 11.60 -6.30 -9.41
C PHE A 72 10.11 -6.03 -9.59
N GLY A 73 9.76 -5.19 -10.58
CA GLY A 73 8.40 -4.73 -10.78
C GLY A 73 8.32 -3.22 -11.00
N THR A 74 7.11 -2.69 -10.93
CA THR A 74 6.86 -1.25 -11.09
C THR A 74 6.62 -0.59 -9.73
N HIS A 75 7.30 0.53 -9.51
CA HIS A 75 7.20 1.30 -8.27
C HIS A 75 7.08 2.78 -8.54
N ASP A 76 6.41 3.48 -7.62
CA ASP A 76 6.43 4.93 -7.59
C ASP A 76 7.58 5.40 -6.71
N LEU A 77 8.62 5.95 -7.33
CA LEU A 77 9.70 6.65 -6.65
C LEU A 77 9.27 8.08 -6.37
N VAL A 78 9.41 8.50 -5.12
CA VAL A 78 8.93 9.79 -4.63
C VAL A 78 10.11 10.54 -4.03
N VAL A 79 10.24 11.81 -4.43
CA VAL A 79 11.30 12.72 -4.00
C VAL A 79 10.64 13.91 -3.33
N SER A 80 10.98 14.15 -2.06
CA SER A 80 10.35 15.20 -1.24
C SER A 80 11.37 15.88 -0.34
N LEU A 81 11.33 17.22 -0.36
CA LEU A 81 12.11 18.09 0.51
C LEU A 81 11.22 19.26 0.95
N LEU A 82 11.34 19.69 2.21
CA LEU A 82 10.61 20.85 2.71
C LEU A 82 10.94 22.10 1.89
N GLY A 83 9.92 22.87 1.51
CA GLY A 83 10.10 24.05 0.64
C GLY A 83 10.31 23.73 -0.84
N TYR A 84 10.09 22.47 -1.25
CA TYR A 84 10.14 22.03 -2.65
C TYR A 84 8.86 21.30 -3.04
N GLU A 85 8.56 21.32 -4.34
CA GLU A 85 7.49 20.50 -4.90
C GLU A 85 7.85 19.01 -4.84
N VAL A 86 6.89 18.18 -4.43
CA VAL A 86 7.04 16.72 -4.44
C VAL A 86 7.07 16.24 -5.89
N GLN A 87 8.11 15.47 -6.25
CA GLN A 87 8.18 14.81 -7.55
C GLN A 87 7.92 13.30 -7.39
N ARG A 88 7.16 12.74 -8.32
CA ARG A 88 6.86 11.31 -8.41
C ARG A 88 7.25 10.81 -9.79
N LEU A 89 7.99 9.70 -9.83
CA LEU A 89 8.39 9.01 -11.04
C LEU A 89 7.99 7.54 -10.92
N GLU A 90 7.23 7.04 -11.89
CA GLU A 90 7.03 5.61 -12.03
C GLU A 90 8.31 4.98 -12.61
N VAL A 91 8.85 3.97 -11.94
CA VAL A 91 10.09 3.29 -12.32
C VAL A 91 9.82 1.81 -12.52
N ARG A 92 10.20 1.31 -13.69
CA ARG A 92 10.16 -0.11 -14.05
C ARG A 92 11.50 -0.77 -13.73
N ILE A 93 11.51 -1.71 -12.78
CA ILE A 93 12.71 -2.40 -12.29
C ILE A 93 12.78 -3.81 -12.88
N THR A 94 13.75 -4.01 -13.77
CA THR A 94 13.99 -5.28 -14.49
C THR A 94 15.45 -5.73 -14.46
N SER A 95 16.34 -4.97 -13.79
CA SER A 95 17.77 -5.24 -13.64
C SER A 95 18.22 -5.01 -12.19
N GLU A 96 19.31 -5.65 -11.78
CA GLU A 96 19.86 -5.57 -10.41
C GLU A 96 20.38 -4.17 -10.05
N HIS A 97 20.70 -3.36 -11.06
CA HIS A 97 21.10 -1.97 -10.89
C HIS A 97 20.28 -1.09 -11.82
N VAL A 98 19.67 -0.04 -11.27
CA VAL A 98 18.88 0.94 -12.01
C VAL A 98 19.36 2.34 -11.63
N THR A 99 19.85 3.09 -12.61
CA THR A 99 20.18 4.50 -12.44
C THR A 99 18.97 5.34 -12.82
N ILE A 100 18.47 6.11 -11.87
CA ILE A 100 17.35 7.03 -12.06
C ILE A 100 17.85 8.32 -12.72
N PRO A 101 17.10 8.88 -13.68
CA PRO A 101 17.41 10.20 -14.23
C PRO A 101 17.54 11.26 -13.12
N LEU A 102 18.38 12.28 -13.37
CA LEU A 102 18.56 13.41 -12.46
C LEU A 102 17.22 14.09 -12.14
N PHE A 103 16.88 14.18 -10.85
CA PHE A 103 15.76 14.99 -10.39
C PHE A 103 16.17 16.46 -10.22
N ARG A 104 15.28 17.36 -10.65
CA ARG A 104 15.42 18.81 -10.50
C ARG A 104 14.22 19.34 -9.75
N LEU A 105 14.37 19.56 -8.45
CA LEU A 105 13.26 20.01 -7.61
C LEU A 105 13.03 21.52 -7.77
N LEU A 106 11.77 21.89 -7.97
CA LEU A 106 11.33 23.28 -8.00
C LEU A 106 11.05 23.74 -6.57
N SER A 107 11.62 24.88 -6.18
CA SER A 107 11.34 25.47 -4.89
C SER A 107 9.89 25.96 -4.86
N LYS A 108 9.21 25.69 -3.76
CA LYS A 108 7.87 26.16 -3.46
C LYS A 108 7.99 27.15 -2.29
N PRO A 109 7.46 28.38 -2.40
CA PRO A 109 7.44 29.31 -1.29
C PRO A 109 6.79 28.64 -0.08
N LEU A 110 7.46 28.66 1.06
CA LEU A 110 6.85 28.26 2.33
C LEU A 110 5.77 29.29 2.65
N GLN A 111 4.50 28.94 2.37
CA GLN A 111 3.37 29.68 2.88
C GLN A 111 3.18 29.23 4.34
N GLY A 112 3.69 30.02 5.27
CA GLY A 112 3.33 29.89 6.69
C GLY A 112 2.23 30.90 7.01
N PRO A 113 1.22 30.56 7.82
CA PRO A 113 0.31 31.57 8.33
C PRO A 113 1.11 32.58 9.16
N GLU A 114 0.91 33.88 8.89
CA GLU A 114 1.31 34.95 9.79
C GLU A 114 0.46 34.81 11.07
N VAL A 115 1.08 34.39 12.17
CA VAL A 115 0.35 33.93 13.37
C VAL A 115 -0.09 35.14 14.20
N GLU A 116 -1.26 35.69 13.89
CA GLU A 116 -2.12 36.38 14.86
C GLU A 116 -3.39 35.54 15.03
N VAL A 117 -3.32 34.48 15.84
CA VAL A 117 -4.43 33.51 15.96
C VAL A 117 -5.55 34.10 16.80
N VAL A 118 -6.65 34.46 16.13
CA VAL A 118 -7.91 34.83 16.79
C VAL A 118 -8.60 33.56 17.28
N ALA A 119 -9.21 33.61 18.48
CA ALA A 119 -9.81 32.44 19.12
C ALA A 119 -10.90 31.74 18.27
N GLU A 120 -11.61 32.48 17.42
CA GLU A 120 -12.64 31.93 16.51
C GLU A 120 -12.04 31.07 15.39
N GLU A 121 -10.91 31.49 14.81
CA GLU A 121 -10.21 30.75 13.75
C GLU A 121 -9.68 29.41 14.26
N ALA A 122 -9.19 29.37 15.51
CA ALA A 122 -8.70 28.14 16.13
C ALA A 122 -9.82 27.10 16.33
N GLU A 123 -11.05 27.51 16.67
CA GLU A 123 -12.15 26.56 16.84
C GLU A 123 -12.70 26.08 15.48
N ALA A 124 -12.76 26.96 14.48
CA ALA A 124 -13.11 26.58 13.11
C ALA A 124 -12.15 25.51 12.57
N TRP A 125 -10.83 25.76 12.68
CA TRP A 125 -9.81 24.80 12.26
C TRP A 125 -9.93 23.46 12.99
N ARG A 126 -10.20 23.46 14.30
CA ARG A 126 -10.42 22.21 15.07
C ARG A 126 -11.65 21.43 14.60
N LYS A 127 -12.71 22.12 14.21
CA LYS A 127 -13.90 21.48 13.62
C LYS A 127 -13.56 20.83 12.28
N ASP A 128 -12.81 21.51 11.43
CA ASP A 128 -12.37 21.00 10.15
C ASP A 128 -11.38 19.85 10.27
N LEU A 129 -10.46 19.90 11.24
CA LEU A 129 -9.58 18.77 11.57
C LEU A 129 -10.39 17.53 11.97
N ARG A 130 -11.38 17.67 12.86
CA ARG A 130 -12.25 16.55 13.26
C ARG A 130 -12.97 15.95 12.05
N LYS A 131 -13.52 16.80 11.19
CA LYS A 131 -14.18 16.37 9.94
C LYS A 131 -13.21 15.66 8.99
N PHE A 132 -12.00 16.20 8.81
CA PHE A 132 -10.95 15.55 8.03
C PHE A 132 -10.62 14.17 8.60
N GLU A 133 -10.39 14.05 9.91
CA GLU A 133 -10.06 12.78 10.58
C GLU A 133 -11.17 11.73 10.42
N GLU A 134 -12.44 12.13 10.56
CA GLU A 134 -13.60 11.23 10.37
C GLU A 134 -13.59 10.55 9.00
N PHE A 135 -13.32 11.33 7.95
CA PHE A 135 -13.21 10.78 6.61
C PHE A 135 -11.88 10.04 6.45
N PHE A 136 -10.77 10.67 6.78
CA PHE A 136 -9.42 10.16 6.54
C PHE A 136 -9.21 8.74 7.09
N TRP A 137 -9.64 8.47 8.32
CA TRP A 137 -9.42 7.18 8.97
C TRP A 137 -10.31 6.06 8.46
N GLY A 138 -11.51 6.39 7.95
CA GLY A 138 -12.50 5.40 7.53
C GLY A 138 -13.06 4.60 8.71
N ARG A 139 -13.48 3.36 8.44
CA ARG A 139 -14.17 2.50 9.42
C ARG A 139 -13.29 1.29 9.75
N SER A 140 -12.36 1.45 10.68
CA SER A 140 -11.56 0.36 11.20
C SER A 140 -11.47 0.39 12.73
N LYS A 141 -11.39 -0.79 13.34
CA LYS A 141 -11.14 -0.94 14.79
C LYS A 141 -9.74 -0.45 15.19
N PHE A 142 -8.80 -0.37 14.23
CA PHE A 142 -7.43 0.12 14.50
C PHE A 142 -7.34 1.64 14.61
N VAL A 143 -8.36 2.39 14.17
CA VAL A 143 -8.38 3.86 14.20
C VAL A 143 -8.15 4.40 15.62
N ALA A 144 -8.67 3.73 16.65
CA ALA A 144 -8.48 4.13 18.05
C ALA A 144 -7.01 4.13 18.51
N HIS A 145 -6.10 3.53 17.74
CA HIS A 145 -4.67 3.47 18.00
C HIS A 145 -3.84 4.22 16.93
N CYS A 146 -4.49 5.00 16.09
CA CYS A 146 -3.88 5.87 15.10
C CYS A 146 -3.89 7.33 15.59
N LYS A 147 -2.84 8.08 15.29
CA LYS A 147 -2.76 9.52 15.60
C LYS A 147 -1.94 10.28 14.56
N ILE A 148 -2.43 11.42 14.09
CA ILE A 148 -1.64 12.42 13.38
C ILE A 148 -0.80 13.17 14.40
N LEU A 149 0.52 13.18 14.23
CA LEU A 149 1.48 13.72 15.19
C LEU A 149 1.80 15.19 14.96
N ASN A 150 1.64 15.66 13.73
CA ASN A 150 1.85 17.04 13.28
C ASN A 150 0.60 17.61 12.59
N PRO A 151 -0.60 17.57 13.21
CA PRO A 151 -1.82 18.03 12.54
C PRO A 151 -1.76 19.50 12.12
N GLU A 152 -0.93 20.33 12.75
CA GLU A 152 -0.71 21.75 12.44
C GLU A 152 -0.19 22.03 11.04
N VAL A 153 0.34 21.01 10.33
CA VAL A 153 0.76 21.17 8.92
C VAL A 153 -0.42 21.12 7.94
N LEU A 154 -1.63 20.80 8.44
CA LEU A 154 -2.85 20.77 7.65
C LEU A 154 -3.49 22.14 7.56
N ASP A 155 -3.85 22.49 6.33
CA ASP A 155 -4.68 23.65 6.00
C ASP A 155 -5.97 23.19 5.33
N PHE A 156 -7.07 23.88 5.65
CA PHE A 156 -8.41 23.53 5.20
C PHE A 156 -9.06 24.70 4.48
N ALA A 157 -9.69 24.42 3.34
CA ALA A 157 -10.47 25.40 2.62
C ALA A 157 -11.87 24.88 2.30
N HIS A 158 -12.80 25.81 2.18
CA HIS A 158 -14.17 25.57 1.75
C HIS A 158 -14.48 26.47 0.57
N ASP A 159 -15.09 25.94 -0.49
CA ASP A 159 -15.49 26.74 -1.65
C ASP A 159 -17.02 26.94 -1.73
N GLU A 160 -17.43 27.84 -2.62
CA GLU A 160 -18.85 28.14 -2.87
C GLU A 160 -19.64 26.92 -3.40
N ASN A 161 -18.96 25.91 -3.93
CA ASN A 161 -19.55 24.70 -4.48
C ASN A 161 -19.64 23.55 -3.47
N HIS A 162 -19.44 23.83 -2.17
CA HIS A 162 -19.48 22.83 -1.10
C HIS A 162 -18.36 21.79 -1.13
N TRP A 163 -17.21 22.14 -1.73
CA TRP A 163 -15.99 21.37 -1.56
C TRP A 163 -15.29 21.78 -0.27
N PHE A 164 -15.02 20.79 0.57
CA PHE A 164 -14.07 20.85 1.67
C PHE A 164 -12.76 20.25 1.20
N THR A 165 -11.67 21.01 1.24
CA THR A 165 -10.34 20.54 0.84
C THR A 165 -9.38 20.54 2.01
N ALA A 166 -8.46 19.59 2.00
CA ALA A 166 -7.35 19.55 2.94
C ALA A 166 -6.03 19.45 2.19
N THR A 167 -5.09 20.31 2.55
CA THR A 167 -3.71 20.29 2.03
C THR A 167 -2.73 20.19 3.18
N ALA A 168 -1.51 19.75 2.90
CA ALA A 168 -0.45 19.66 3.90
C ALA A 168 0.80 20.39 3.40
N SER A 169 1.37 21.25 4.23
CA SER A 169 2.64 21.94 3.94
C SER A 169 3.85 21.01 4.05
N GLU A 170 3.71 19.94 4.84
CA GLU A 170 4.72 18.90 5.07
C GLU A 170 4.08 17.51 5.02
N PRO A 171 4.86 16.42 4.83
CA PRO A 171 4.34 15.08 5.00
C PRO A 171 3.70 14.89 6.40
N LEU A 172 2.49 14.34 6.44
CA LEU A 172 1.83 13.99 7.69
C LEU A 172 2.59 12.85 8.36
N GLN A 173 2.89 13.00 9.64
CA GLN A 173 3.46 11.97 10.48
C GLN A 173 2.35 11.27 11.24
N ILE A 174 2.16 9.98 10.97
CA ILE A 174 1.10 9.19 11.56
C ILE A 174 1.69 8.07 12.39
N ALA A 175 1.28 7.96 13.65
CA ALA A 175 1.59 6.80 14.48
C ALA A 175 0.43 5.80 14.41
N ASN A 176 0.64 4.63 13.79
CA ASN A 176 -0.27 3.49 13.86
C ASN A 176 0.26 2.51 14.91
N ARG A 177 -0.15 2.69 16.17
CA ARG A 177 0.27 1.85 17.30
C ARG A 177 -0.43 0.49 17.34
N ALA A 178 -1.50 0.30 16.57
CA ALA A 178 -2.14 -1.01 16.42
C ALA A 178 -1.29 -1.96 15.57
N LEU A 179 -0.67 -1.43 14.51
CA LEU A 179 0.15 -2.19 13.57
C LEU A 179 1.66 -2.00 13.79
N GLY A 180 2.08 -1.10 14.67
CA GLY A 180 3.50 -0.90 14.97
C GLY A 180 4.25 -0.20 13.84
N TYR A 181 3.63 0.79 13.22
CA TYR A 181 4.23 1.59 12.14
C TYR A 181 4.10 3.09 12.41
N ARG A 182 5.15 3.83 12.07
CA ARG A 182 5.07 5.24 11.72
C ARG A 182 4.86 5.35 10.22
N ILE A 183 3.98 6.25 9.80
CA ILE A 183 3.67 6.45 8.39
C ILE A 183 3.94 7.92 8.08
N HIS A 184 4.85 8.16 7.14
CA HIS A 184 5.08 9.45 6.52
C HIS A 184 4.21 9.54 5.28
N LEU A 185 3.19 10.41 5.32
CA LEU A 185 2.18 10.47 4.30
C LEU A 185 2.23 11.80 3.55
N ILE A 186 2.48 11.73 2.24
CA ILE A 186 2.26 12.88 1.37
C ILE A 186 0.78 12.93 0.98
N LEU A 187 0.12 14.03 1.33
CA LEU A 187 -1.25 14.35 0.97
C LEU A 187 -1.23 15.17 -0.33
N THR A 188 -1.40 14.52 -1.47
CA THR A 188 -1.41 15.23 -2.77
C THR A 188 -2.74 15.96 -2.99
N ASN A 189 -3.84 15.33 -2.59
CA ASN A 189 -5.16 15.94 -2.65
C ASN A 189 -6.10 15.27 -1.64
N PHE A 190 -7.00 16.05 -1.05
CA PHE A 190 -8.16 15.58 -0.31
C PHE A 190 -9.30 16.56 -0.56
N GLU A 191 -10.37 16.07 -1.17
CA GLU A 191 -11.57 16.81 -1.53
C GLU A 191 -12.79 16.05 -1.04
N TYR A 192 -13.69 16.72 -0.34
CA TYR A 192 -14.98 16.19 0.07
C TYR A 192 -16.09 17.13 -0.36
N HIS A 193 -17.06 16.61 -1.12
CA HIS A 193 -18.23 17.38 -1.51
C HIS A 193 -19.40 17.13 -0.56
N GLU A 194 -19.75 18.12 0.27
CA GLU A 194 -20.68 17.93 1.39
C GLU A 194 -22.08 17.48 0.95
N ARG A 195 -22.62 18.05 -0.13
CA ARG A 195 -23.98 17.71 -0.59
C ARG A 195 -24.09 16.36 -1.30
N ARG A 196 -23.00 15.92 -1.95
CA ARG A 196 -22.97 14.67 -2.73
C ARG A 196 -22.41 13.51 -1.91
N ASN A 197 -21.85 13.81 -0.74
CA ASN A 197 -21.14 12.87 0.11
C ASN A 197 -20.04 12.10 -0.66
N GLU A 198 -19.32 12.81 -1.52
CA GLU A 198 -18.28 12.25 -2.37
C GLU A 198 -16.90 12.68 -1.86
N ILE A 199 -15.99 11.73 -1.68
CA ILE A 199 -14.62 12.00 -1.24
C ILE A 199 -13.67 11.57 -2.35
N ARG A 200 -12.70 12.42 -2.68
CA ARG A 200 -11.57 12.12 -3.55
C ARG A 200 -10.28 12.41 -2.79
N TYR A 201 -9.34 11.48 -2.81
CA TYR A 201 -8.04 11.72 -2.20
C TYR A 201 -6.93 10.98 -2.94
N SER A 202 -5.72 11.51 -2.83
CA SER A 202 -4.49 10.88 -3.31
C SER A 202 -3.47 10.90 -2.18
N LEU A 203 -3.16 9.70 -1.69
CA LEU A 203 -2.32 9.45 -0.52
C LEU A 203 -1.09 8.66 -0.97
N ILE A 204 0.10 9.13 -0.56
CA ILE A 204 1.37 8.45 -0.86
C ILE A 204 2.07 8.16 0.46
N PRO A 205 1.85 6.97 1.05
CA PRO A 205 2.45 6.61 2.32
C PRO A 205 3.85 6.02 2.15
N HIS A 206 4.74 6.31 3.10
CA HIS A 206 6.00 5.64 3.36
C HIS A 206 6.00 5.13 4.81
N PHE A 207 6.45 3.90 5.03
CA PHE A 207 6.33 3.24 6.32
C PHE A 207 7.68 3.13 7.03
N GLU A 208 7.65 3.25 8.34
CA GLU A 208 8.77 2.97 9.22
C GLU A 208 8.31 2.09 10.38
N PRO A 209 9.01 0.99 10.69
CA PRO A 209 8.64 0.14 11.81
C PRO A 209 8.88 0.87 13.14
N LEU A 210 7.92 0.76 14.06
CA LEU A 210 8.13 1.17 15.44
C LEU A 210 8.93 0.10 16.20
N GLN A 211 9.71 0.54 17.18
CA GLN A 211 10.36 -0.36 18.14
C GLN A 211 9.32 -0.82 19.18
N PRO A 212 9.13 -2.13 19.39
CA PRO A 212 8.24 -2.61 20.44
C PRO A 212 8.85 -2.38 21.82
N GLU A 213 8.02 -1.97 22.78
CA GLU A 213 8.42 -1.80 24.19
C GLU A 213 8.72 -3.13 24.87
N ASN A 214 8.09 -4.21 24.43
CA ASN A 214 8.26 -5.56 24.97
C ASN A 214 7.78 -6.64 23.96
N PRO A 215 8.16 -7.92 24.16
CA PRO A 215 7.76 -9.01 23.26
C PRO A 215 6.24 -9.21 23.13
N ALA A 216 5.46 -8.88 24.16
CA ALA A 216 4.00 -9.01 24.11
C ALA A 216 3.38 -7.99 23.13
N GLN A 217 3.92 -6.77 23.08
CA GLN A 217 3.51 -5.75 22.11
C GLN A 217 3.90 -6.15 20.69
N GLU A 218 5.10 -6.69 20.47
CA GLU A 218 5.50 -7.20 19.17
C GLU A 218 4.55 -8.31 18.69
N GLN A 219 4.20 -9.26 19.56
CA GLN A 219 3.26 -10.33 19.24
C GLN A 219 1.82 -9.82 19.03
N LEU A 220 1.42 -8.74 19.70
CA LEU A 220 0.16 -8.05 19.42
C LEU A 220 0.17 -7.45 18.01
N TRP A 221 1.24 -6.75 17.62
CA TRP A 221 1.37 -6.18 16.27
C TRP A 221 1.36 -7.26 15.20
N ARG A 222 2.08 -8.38 15.38
CA ARG A 222 2.05 -9.52 14.45
C ARG A 222 0.62 -10.02 14.23
N ARG A 223 -0.14 -10.22 15.31
CA ARG A 223 -1.55 -10.64 15.25
C ARG A 223 -2.45 -9.59 14.56
N ASN A 224 -2.25 -8.31 14.85
CA ASN A 224 -3.05 -7.24 14.27
C ASN A 224 -2.76 -7.06 12.77
N ARG A 225 -1.49 -7.17 12.34
CA ARG A 225 -1.12 -7.16 10.91
C ARG A 225 -1.75 -8.32 10.17
N LEU A 226 -1.78 -9.53 10.75
CA LEU A 226 -2.49 -10.66 10.16
C LEU A 226 -4.00 -10.41 10.05
N LYS A 227 -4.62 -9.79 11.07
CA LYS A 227 -6.03 -9.39 11.01
C LYS A 227 -6.32 -8.32 9.94
N ALA A 228 -5.42 -7.36 9.75
CA ALA A 228 -5.53 -6.34 8.70
C ALA A 228 -5.40 -6.98 7.31
N TYR A 229 -4.48 -7.94 7.16
CA TYR A 229 -4.25 -8.66 5.92
C TYR A 229 -5.42 -9.58 5.55
N ARG A 230 -5.93 -10.39 6.48
CA ARG A 230 -6.99 -11.38 6.18
C ARG A 230 -8.28 -10.74 5.68
N GLY A 231 -8.72 -11.22 4.53
CA GLY A 231 -9.89 -10.72 3.82
C GLY A 231 -9.68 -9.39 3.09
N SER A 232 -8.47 -8.82 3.10
CA SER A 232 -8.15 -7.63 2.30
C SER A 232 -8.05 -7.93 0.81
N MET A 233 -8.11 -6.89 -0.03
CA MET A 233 -7.87 -7.01 -1.47
C MET A 233 -6.51 -7.64 -1.75
N ARG A 234 -5.47 -7.27 -0.99
CA ARG A 234 -4.14 -7.83 -1.13
C ARG A 234 -4.14 -9.35 -0.86
N HIS A 235 -4.83 -9.79 0.20
CA HIS A 235 -4.97 -11.22 0.50
C HIS A 235 -5.68 -11.96 -0.63
N PHE A 236 -6.79 -11.39 -1.12
CA PHE A 236 -7.51 -11.95 -2.26
C PHE A 236 -6.63 -12.11 -3.50
N LEU A 237 -5.93 -11.04 -3.90
CA LEU A 237 -5.09 -11.03 -5.09
C LEU A 237 -3.88 -11.98 -4.95
N HIS A 238 -3.29 -12.06 -3.76
CA HIS A 238 -2.26 -13.05 -3.45
C HIS A 238 -2.80 -14.48 -3.59
N ALA A 239 -3.93 -14.79 -2.96
CA ALA A 239 -4.59 -16.09 -3.04
C ALA A 239 -4.94 -16.47 -4.49
N LEU A 240 -5.40 -15.49 -5.29
CA LEU A 240 -5.71 -15.66 -6.71
C LEU A 240 -4.45 -16.01 -7.52
N ALA A 241 -3.35 -15.29 -7.30
CA ALA A 241 -2.07 -15.56 -7.96
C ALA A 241 -1.50 -16.94 -7.57
N ALA A 242 -1.74 -17.38 -6.33
CA ALA A 242 -1.36 -18.69 -5.81
C ALA A 242 -2.34 -19.82 -6.19
N GLN A 243 -3.48 -19.51 -6.83
CA GLN A 243 -4.57 -20.45 -7.14
C GLN A 243 -5.19 -21.13 -5.91
N ARG A 244 -5.21 -20.43 -4.76
CA ARG A 244 -5.71 -20.92 -3.47
C ARG A 244 -6.90 -20.13 -2.94
N THR A 245 -7.66 -19.43 -3.79
CA THR A 245 -8.78 -18.58 -3.33
C THR A 245 -9.79 -19.35 -2.49
N ASN A 246 -10.20 -20.54 -2.93
CA ASN A 246 -11.17 -21.36 -2.20
C ASN A 246 -10.61 -21.86 -0.86
N GLU A 247 -9.34 -22.30 -0.85
CA GLU A 247 -8.63 -22.76 0.35
C GLU A 247 -8.47 -21.64 1.38
N GLU A 248 -8.19 -20.42 0.90
CA GLU A 248 -8.06 -19.21 1.70
C GLU A 248 -9.43 -18.54 1.97
N GLY A 249 -10.54 -19.20 1.66
CA GLY A 249 -11.90 -18.80 2.06
C GLY A 249 -12.55 -17.70 1.22
N PHE A 250 -12.16 -17.53 -0.04
CA PHE A 250 -12.77 -16.59 -0.97
C PHE A 250 -13.75 -17.28 -1.92
N GLU A 251 -15.00 -16.82 -1.91
CA GLU A 251 -15.98 -17.10 -2.96
C GLU A 251 -16.03 -15.90 -3.91
N ILE A 252 -16.00 -16.16 -5.22
CA ILE A 252 -15.91 -15.12 -6.25
C ILE A 252 -17.10 -15.27 -7.18
N TYR A 253 -17.79 -14.17 -7.45
CA TYR A 253 -18.91 -14.12 -8.36
C TYR A 253 -18.70 -13.06 -9.45
N THR A 254 -19.19 -13.33 -10.66
CA THR A 254 -19.30 -12.32 -11.72
C THR A 254 -20.71 -11.73 -11.74
N LEU A 255 -20.80 -10.44 -12.05
CA LEU A 255 -22.05 -9.69 -12.13
C LEU A 255 -21.92 -8.55 -13.15
N PRO A 256 -22.97 -8.26 -13.94
CA PRO A 256 -22.94 -7.20 -14.96
C PRO A 256 -23.02 -5.77 -14.38
N THR A 257 -23.62 -5.61 -13.19
CA THR A 257 -23.83 -4.30 -12.54
C THR A 257 -23.79 -4.43 -11.02
N LEU A 258 -23.48 -3.34 -10.32
CA LEU A 258 -23.41 -3.36 -8.85
C LEU A 258 -24.80 -3.58 -8.22
N PRO A 259 -24.90 -4.28 -7.07
CA PRO A 259 -26.18 -4.65 -6.47
C PRO A 259 -27.09 -3.47 -6.10
N TRP A 260 -26.52 -2.30 -5.79
CA TRP A 260 -27.27 -1.08 -5.46
C TRP A 260 -27.66 -0.26 -6.69
N GLN A 261 -27.14 -0.60 -7.87
CA GLN A 261 -27.59 0.02 -9.13
C GLN A 261 -28.79 -0.74 -9.69
N GLN A 262 -28.75 -2.08 -9.65
CA GLN A 262 -29.82 -2.93 -10.15
C GLN A 262 -29.77 -4.32 -9.51
N HIS A 263 -30.93 -4.92 -9.24
CA HIS A 263 -31.00 -6.33 -8.89
C HIS A 263 -30.48 -7.18 -10.04
N THR A 264 -29.33 -7.81 -9.84
CA THR A 264 -28.68 -8.65 -10.84
C THR A 264 -28.41 -10.05 -10.32
N LYS A 265 -28.41 -11.02 -11.23
CA LYS A 265 -28.03 -12.40 -10.91
C LYS A 265 -26.52 -12.49 -10.93
N ARG A 266 -25.94 -12.88 -9.80
CA ARG A 266 -24.52 -13.20 -9.70
C ARG A 266 -24.25 -14.64 -10.12
N HIS A 267 -23.09 -14.90 -10.71
CA HIS A 267 -22.67 -16.21 -11.16
C HIS A 267 -21.38 -16.62 -10.45
N LEU A 268 -21.38 -17.77 -9.77
CA LEU A 268 -20.18 -18.28 -9.08
C LEU A 268 -19.10 -18.59 -10.10
N LEU A 269 -17.91 -18.01 -9.91
CA LEU A 269 -16.74 -18.25 -10.74
C LEU A 269 -15.97 -19.46 -10.21
N THR A 270 -16.16 -20.62 -10.84
CA THR A 270 -15.55 -21.88 -10.39
C THR A 270 -14.09 -22.07 -10.82
N LYS A 271 -13.59 -21.20 -11.70
CA LYS A 271 -12.20 -21.23 -12.23
C LYS A 271 -11.56 -19.84 -12.20
N PRO A 272 -11.28 -19.29 -10.99
CA PRO A 272 -10.75 -17.93 -10.84
C PRO A 272 -9.38 -17.73 -11.49
N GLU A 273 -8.59 -18.77 -11.66
CA GLU A 273 -7.28 -18.74 -12.32
C GLU A 273 -7.36 -18.19 -13.76
N ARG A 274 -8.53 -18.28 -14.41
CA ARG A 274 -8.78 -17.70 -15.74
C ARG A 274 -8.75 -16.18 -15.77
N LEU A 275 -8.89 -15.52 -14.63
CA LEU A 275 -8.77 -14.07 -14.50
C LEU A 275 -7.32 -13.59 -14.67
N LEU A 276 -6.35 -14.50 -14.56
CA LEU A 276 -4.93 -14.18 -14.58
C LEU A 276 -4.25 -14.73 -15.84
N ALA A 277 -3.52 -13.87 -16.53
CA ALA A 277 -2.49 -14.25 -17.49
C ALA A 277 -1.10 -13.96 -16.90
N PRO A 278 -0.03 -14.63 -17.39
CA PRO A 278 1.33 -14.22 -17.07
C PRO A 278 1.60 -12.74 -17.44
N GLY A 279 2.38 -12.06 -16.60
CA GLY A 279 2.95 -10.75 -16.89
C GLY A 279 4.31 -10.85 -17.59
N GLU A 280 5.00 -9.72 -17.69
CA GLU A 280 6.33 -9.67 -18.31
C GLU A 280 7.40 -10.28 -17.41
N LEU A 281 7.30 -10.05 -16.10
CA LEU A 281 8.20 -10.65 -15.12
C LEU A 281 7.61 -11.96 -14.55
N PRO A 282 8.44 -12.91 -14.09
CA PRO A 282 7.96 -14.17 -13.48
C PRO A 282 7.03 -13.95 -12.28
N THR A 283 7.27 -12.86 -11.54
CA THR A 283 6.50 -12.44 -10.36
C THR A 283 5.23 -11.67 -10.72
N GLU A 284 4.87 -11.52 -11.99
CA GLU A 284 3.75 -10.70 -12.44
C GLU A 284 2.60 -11.50 -13.01
N ARG A 285 1.40 -10.96 -12.80
CA ARG A 285 0.17 -11.43 -13.39
C ARG A 285 -0.60 -10.25 -13.97
N ARG A 286 -1.28 -10.48 -15.08
CA ARG A 286 -2.23 -9.55 -15.70
C ARG A 286 -3.63 -10.02 -15.33
N LEU A 287 -4.30 -9.24 -14.49
CA LEU A 287 -5.67 -9.46 -14.05
C LEU A 287 -6.63 -8.84 -15.07
N SER A 288 -7.57 -9.62 -15.61
CA SER A 288 -8.53 -9.16 -16.62
C SER A 288 -9.91 -9.78 -16.40
N PHE A 289 -10.95 -8.94 -16.53
CA PHE A 289 -12.36 -9.29 -16.43
C PHE A 289 -13.21 -8.14 -17.01
N GLU A 290 -14.40 -8.44 -17.53
CA GLU A 290 -15.20 -7.46 -18.31
C GLU A 290 -16.15 -6.62 -17.45
N ASP A 291 -16.83 -7.23 -16.46
CA ASP A 291 -17.84 -6.54 -15.66
C ASP A 291 -17.34 -6.26 -14.23
N TYR A 292 -18.05 -6.79 -13.23
CA TYR A 292 -17.72 -6.69 -11.83
C TYR A 292 -17.45 -8.07 -11.24
N LEU A 293 -16.50 -8.10 -10.32
CA LEU A 293 -16.30 -9.22 -9.42
C LEU A 293 -16.90 -8.87 -8.05
N GLU A 294 -17.67 -9.79 -7.47
CA GLU A 294 -18.05 -9.79 -6.06
C GLU A 294 -17.19 -10.83 -5.34
N ILE A 295 -16.55 -10.41 -4.26
CA ILE A 295 -15.67 -11.22 -3.45
C ILE A 295 -16.26 -11.31 -2.05
N VAL A 296 -16.60 -12.53 -1.65
CA VAL A 296 -17.09 -12.86 -0.31
C VAL A 296 -15.99 -13.61 0.42
N PHE A 297 -15.55 -13.08 1.56
CA PHE A 297 -14.58 -13.75 2.42
C PHE A 297 -15.30 -14.51 3.54
N ALA A 298 -15.18 -15.83 3.55
CA ALA A 298 -15.88 -16.70 4.50
C ALA A 298 -15.49 -16.45 5.96
N GLY A 299 -14.24 -16.01 6.21
CA GLY A 299 -13.77 -15.68 7.55
C GLY A 299 -14.44 -14.44 8.17
N ASP A 300 -15.10 -13.62 7.35
CA ASP A 300 -15.88 -12.46 7.80
C ASP A 300 -16.85 -12.04 6.68
N ARG A 301 -18.06 -12.60 6.69
CA ARG A 301 -19.05 -12.36 5.62
C ARG A 301 -19.56 -10.91 5.56
N GLU A 302 -19.30 -10.10 6.57
CA GLU A 302 -19.56 -8.65 6.50
C GLU A 302 -18.55 -7.93 5.58
N LYS A 303 -17.43 -8.60 5.21
CA LYS A 303 -16.39 -8.07 4.32
C LYS A 303 -16.64 -8.31 2.83
N THR A 304 -17.90 -8.39 2.38
CA THR A 304 -18.17 -8.45 0.94
C THR A 304 -17.65 -7.19 0.24
N SER A 305 -16.92 -7.41 -0.86
CA SER A 305 -16.30 -6.34 -1.63
C SER A 305 -16.54 -6.57 -3.11
N TRP A 306 -16.48 -5.48 -3.89
CA TRP A 306 -16.60 -5.54 -5.33
C TRP A 306 -15.42 -4.85 -5.98
N MET A 307 -15.07 -5.28 -7.19
CA MET A 307 -14.09 -4.57 -8.02
C MET A 307 -14.50 -4.54 -9.49
N THR A 308 -14.06 -3.51 -10.20
CA THR A 308 -14.12 -3.39 -11.66
C THR A 308 -12.86 -2.72 -12.19
N THR A 309 -12.59 -2.85 -13.48
CA THR A 309 -11.45 -2.22 -14.14
C THR A 309 -11.89 -1.45 -15.38
N SER A 310 -11.33 -0.25 -15.58
CA SER A 310 -11.48 0.50 -16.85
C SER A 310 -10.46 0.11 -17.91
N SER A 311 -9.43 -0.66 -17.51
CA SER A 311 -8.37 -1.15 -18.39
C SER A 311 -8.62 -2.59 -18.80
N GLN A 312 -8.13 -2.96 -19.99
CA GLN A 312 -8.19 -4.34 -20.50
C GLN A 312 -7.54 -5.34 -19.55
N ALA A 313 -6.46 -4.92 -18.87
CA ALA A 313 -5.83 -5.68 -17.82
C ALA A 313 -5.13 -4.77 -16.80
N VAL A 314 -5.09 -5.22 -15.55
CA VAL A 314 -4.37 -4.61 -14.44
C VAL A 314 -3.15 -5.46 -14.13
N VAL A 315 -1.96 -4.85 -14.07
CA VAL A 315 -0.73 -5.57 -13.71
C VAL A 315 -0.56 -5.59 -12.20
N MET A 316 -0.34 -6.79 -11.67
CA MET A 316 -0.09 -7.04 -10.27
C MET A 316 1.07 -8.01 -10.09
N ASN A 317 1.69 -8.02 -8.91
CA ASN A 317 2.63 -9.07 -8.54
C ASN A 317 1.96 -10.22 -7.80
N ILE A 318 2.67 -11.35 -7.70
CA ILE A 318 2.21 -12.54 -6.99
C ILE A 318 1.99 -12.31 -5.48
N ALA A 319 2.55 -11.25 -4.90
CA ALA A 319 2.33 -10.84 -3.51
C ALA A 319 1.00 -10.06 -3.29
N GLY A 320 0.20 -9.89 -4.34
CA GLY A 320 -1.10 -9.23 -4.30
C GLY A 320 -1.05 -7.70 -4.47
N TYR A 321 0.07 -7.14 -4.91
CA TYR A 321 0.19 -5.69 -5.14
C TYR A 321 -0.10 -5.33 -6.58
N VAL A 322 -0.99 -4.36 -6.76
CA VAL A 322 -1.28 -3.72 -8.05
C VAL A 322 -0.27 -2.59 -8.29
N TYR A 323 0.32 -2.54 -9.49
CA TYR A 323 1.31 -1.50 -9.82
C TYR A 323 0.70 -0.18 -10.24
N SER A 324 -0.33 -0.21 -11.09
CA SER A 324 -1.12 0.97 -11.46
C SER A 324 -2.56 0.75 -11.00
N GLY A 325 -2.90 1.31 -9.84
CA GLY A 325 -4.25 1.21 -9.28
C GLY A 325 -5.26 2.18 -9.89
N ARG A 326 -4.85 3.05 -10.83
CA ARG A 326 -5.73 4.09 -11.40
C ARG A 326 -6.92 3.51 -12.15
N ASP A 327 -6.75 2.31 -12.69
CA ASP A 327 -7.76 1.66 -13.51
C ASP A 327 -8.53 0.59 -12.72
N LEU A 328 -8.19 0.33 -11.45
CA LEU A 328 -8.89 -0.64 -10.61
C LEU A 328 -9.76 0.08 -9.57
N PHE A 329 -11.06 -0.09 -9.69
CA PHE A 329 -12.04 0.50 -8.79
C PHE A 329 -12.53 -0.55 -7.80
N VAL A 330 -12.57 -0.21 -6.52
CA VAL A 330 -13.00 -1.10 -5.44
C VAL A 330 -14.17 -0.50 -4.65
N TYR A 331 -15.08 -1.36 -4.21
CA TYR A 331 -16.28 -1.01 -3.46
C TYR A 331 -16.49 -1.98 -2.29
N GLY A 332 -17.44 -1.66 -1.42
CA GLY A 332 -17.77 -2.46 -0.25
C GLY A 332 -16.69 -2.37 0.82
N SER A 333 -16.39 -3.48 1.49
CA SER A 333 -15.48 -3.47 2.62
C SER A 333 -14.09 -2.95 2.28
N TRP A 334 -13.51 -3.31 1.13
CA TRP A 334 -12.17 -2.86 0.74
C TRP A 334 -12.05 -1.35 0.55
N PHE A 335 -13.13 -0.67 0.14
CA PHE A 335 -13.15 0.80 0.05
C PHE A 335 -12.97 1.47 1.43
N HIS A 336 -13.41 0.79 2.50
CA HIS A 336 -13.28 1.28 3.87
C HIS A 336 -11.97 0.88 4.55
N GLN A 337 -11.20 -0.05 3.97
CA GLN A 337 -9.85 -0.40 4.42
C GLN A 337 -8.87 0.70 4.00
N ARG A 338 -8.78 1.74 4.82
CA ARG A 338 -7.91 2.90 4.62
C ARG A 338 -6.57 2.74 5.33
N LEU A 339 -5.89 3.85 5.57
CA LEU A 339 -4.53 3.88 6.12
C LEU A 339 -4.38 3.19 7.49
N ALA A 340 -5.45 3.12 8.29
CA ALA A 340 -5.43 2.43 9.58
C ALA A 340 -5.19 0.91 9.44
N GLU A 341 -5.56 0.31 8.30
CA GLU A 341 -5.33 -1.12 7.99
C GLU A 341 -4.19 -1.33 6.98
N ALA A 342 -3.54 -0.25 6.53
CA ALA A 342 -2.52 -0.34 5.50
C ALA A 342 -1.26 -1.04 6.03
N LEU A 343 -0.73 -1.94 5.20
CA LEU A 343 0.49 -2.69 5.45
C LEU A 343 1.51 -2.36 4.36
N PRO A 344 2.80 -2.21 4.71
CA PRO A 344 3.83 -1.94 3.72
C PRO A 344 4.06 -3.12 2.78
N ARG A 345 4.66 -2.85 1.61
CA ARG A 345 4.91 -3.84 0.54
C ARG A 345 5.58 -5.12 1.06
N GLU A 346 6.49 -4.97 1.99
CA GLU A 346 7.35 -6.00 2.56
C GLU A 346 6.68 -6.82 3.66
N TYR A 347 5.50 -6.42 4.17
CA TYR A 347 4.78 -7.27 5.12
C TYR A 347 4.43 -8.60 4.43
N ALA A 348 4.93 -9.72 4.93
CA ALA A 348 4.50 -11.05 4.52
C ALA A 348 3.70 -11.69 5.67
N PRO A 349 2.50 -12.25 5.40
CA PRO A 349 1.83 -13.07 6.40
C PRO A 349 2.71 -14.29 6.73
N PRO A 350 2.70 -14.79 7.98
CA PRO A 350 3.35 -16.06 8.29
C PRO A 350 2.75 -17.19 7.43
N GLU A 351 3.59 -18.09 6.95
CA GLU A 351 3.13 -19.32 6.30
C GLU A 351 2.32 -20.14 7.32
N GLU A 352 1.12 -20.59 6.93
CA GLU A 352 0.22 -21.41 7.75
C GLU A 352 0.58 -22.90 7.68
#